data_AF-A0A7E4VX92-F1
#
_entry.id   AF-A0A7E4VX92-F1
#
_cell.length_a   1.000
_cell.length_b   1.000
_cell.length_c   1.000
_cell.angle_alpha   90.00
_cell.angle_beta   90.00
_cell.angle_gamma   90.00
#
_symmetry.space_group_name_H-M   'P 1'
#
loop_
_entity.id
_entity.type
_entity.pdbx_description
1 polymer ?
#
loop_
_entity_poly.entity_id
_entity_poly.type
_entity_poly.pdbx_seq_one_letter_code
_entity_poly.pdbx_strand_id
1 'polypeptide(L)'
;MYTLDMTPFGAEWDTLREEARVLGATIDSKLHALNKYSTTGPRYKAVESAHFTRSKRAVFTQDAQEVEDLLRRLEDANQQLEAILSKKPGGSSDQHVVRRFDDVLKDYTHEFYRIREIVEKQMDRDDLLGGGLSNENDSFLNNRTRSSEVLLAEHEHITSSERMIDEQLSMAMAVKENLNHQQRRIGGAMHQLQITMKKYPAINNVMQKIRMKKRKDTLILAGVIATCFILLFLYITR
;
A
#
# COMPACT_ATOMS: atom_id res chain seq x y z
N MET A 1 20.30 34.17 1.35
CA MET A 1 20.82 32.80 1.16
C MET A 1 20.72 32.15 2.54
N TYR A 2 19.57 31.54 2.85
CA TYR A 2 19.30 31.01 4.19
C TYR A 2 19.89 29.61 4.28
N THR A 3 21.00 29.47 4.99
CA THR A 3 21.51 28.20 5.47
C THR A 3 20.57 27.74 6.60
N LEU A 4 19.65 26.84 6.25
CA LEU A 4 18.92 26.07 7.26
C LEU A 4 19.94 25.15 7.94
N ASP A 5 20.22 25.43 9.21
CA ASP A 5 20.81 24.48 10.14
C ASP A 5 19.91 23.24 10.18
N MET A 6 20.20 22.25 9.34
CA MET A 6 19.75 20.89 9.58
C MET A 6 20.50 20.41 10.82
N THR A 7 19.83 20.46 11.97
CA THR A 7 20.28 19.73 13.16
C THR A 7 20.57 18.28 12.75
N PRO A 8 21.69 17.66 13.17
CA PRO A 8 22.12 16.33 12.72
C PRO A 8 21.03 15.25 12.91
N PHE A 9 20.16 15.45 13.90
CA PHE A 9 18.99 14.62 14.19
C PHE A 9 17.95 14.58 13.06
N GLY A 10 17.72 15.70 12.37
CA GLY A 10 16.77 15.77 11.25
C GLY A 10 17.28 15.02 10.02
N ALA A 11 18.60 15.07 9.79
CA ALA A 11 19.23 14.35 8.69
C ALA A 11 19.17 12.83 8.90
N GLU A 12 19.47 12.34 10.10
CA GLU A 12 19.39 10.91 10.46
C GLU A 12 17.95 10.37 10.34
N TRP A 13 16.97 11.14 10.83
CA TRP A 13 15.54 10.81 10.69
C TRP A 13 15.10 10.72 9.22
N ASP A 14 15.48 11.71 8.40
CA ASP A 14 15.08 11.75 7.00
C ASP A 14 15.76 10.63 6.20
N THR A 15 17.01 10.27 6.50
CA THR A 15 17.69 9.13 5.86
C THR A 15 17.01 7.80 6.18
N LEU A 16 16.67 7.59 7.46
CA LEU A 16 16.06 6.34 7.92
C LEU A 16 14.63 6.18 7.37
N ARG A 17 13.93 7.30 7.22
CA ARG A 17 12.61 7.36 6.61
C ARG A 17 12.64 7.07 5.11
N GLU A 18 13.66 7.55 4.40
CA GLU A 18 13.84 7.23 2.99
C GLU A 18 14.25 5.77 2.79
N GLU A 19 15.13 5.25 3.64
CA GLU A 19 15.48 3.83 3.68
C GLU A 19 14.25 2.95 3.89
N ALA A 20 13.39 3.26 4.87
CA ALA A 20 12.14 2.54 5.11
C ALA A 20 11.19 2.56 3.90
N ARG A 21 11.14 3.67 3.15
CA ARG A 21 10.35 3.73 1.89
C ARG A 21 10.91 2.83 0.80
N VAL A 22 12.23 2.85 0.61
CA VAL A 22 12.91 2.04 -0.41
C VAL A 22 12.78 0.55 -0.08
N LEU A 23 12.96 0.18 1.19
CA LEU A 23 12.73 -1.18 1.68
C LEU A 23 11.27 -1.59 1.45
N GLY A 24 10.32 -0.74 1.83
CA GLY A 24 8.89 -0.99 1.60
C GLY A 24 8.53 -1.21 0.12
N ALA A 25 9.06 -0.39 -0.79
CA ALA A 25 8.83 -0.55 -2.22
C ALA A 25 9.45 -1.84 -2.78
N THR A 26 10.60 -2.24 -2.25
CA THR A 26 11.27 -3.49 -2.64
C THR A 26 10.49 -4.71 -2.15
N ILE A 27 9.98 -4.66 -0.91
CA ILE A 27 9.12 -5.70 -0.34
C ILE A 27 7.84 -5.85 -1.16
N ASP A 28 7.15 -4.75 -1.50
CA ASP A 28 5.93 -4.79 -2.31
C ASP A 28 6.14 -5.46 -3.69
N SER A 29 7.23 -5.08 -4.38
CA SER A 29 7.59 -5.70 -5.67
C SER A 29 7.88 -7.21 -5.55
N LYS A 30 8.60 -7.61 -4.49
CA LYS A 30 8.91 -9.03 -4.23
C LYS A 30 7.69 -9.82 -3.76
N LEU A 31 6.81 -9.25 -2.96
CA LEU A 31 5.52 -9.86 -2.59
C LEU A 31 4.65 -10.06 -3.83
N HIS A 32 4.63 -9.09 -4.75
CA HIS A 32 3.96 -9.26 -6.04
C HIS A 32 4.57 -10.39 -6.87
N ALA A 33 5.90 -10.53 -6.88
CA ALA A 33 6.57 -11.65 -7.54
C ALA A 33 6.23 -12.99 -6.85
N LEU A 34 6.23 -13.04 -5.52
CA LEU A 34 5.86 -14.20 -4.71
C LEU A 34 4.41 -14.65 -4.98
N ASN A 35 3.49 -13.68 -5.09
CA ASN A 35 2.09 -13.93 -5.40
C ASN A 35 1.88 -14.50 -6.83
N LYS A 36 2.82 -14.27 -7.76
CA LYS A 36 2.79 -14.94 -9.07
C LYS A 36 3.01 -16.45 -8.95
N TYR A 37 3.82 -16.92 -8.00
CA TYR A 37 3.99 -18.36 -7.78
C TYR A 37 2.72 -19.00 -7.18
N SER A 38 1.96 -18.25 -6.39
CA SER A 38 0.63 -18.66 -5.88
C SER A 38 -0.43 -18.72 -6.99
N THR A 39 -0.51 -17.70 -7.85
CA THR A 39 -1.51 -17.61 -8.93
C THR A 39 -1.19 -18.44 -10.17
N THR A 40 0.03 -18.96 -10.28
CA THR A 40 0.44 -19.88 -11.36
C THR A 40 0.25 -21.37 -11.00
N GLY A 41 -0.71 -21.67 -10.11
CA GLY A 41 -1.32 -23.00 -10.01
C GLY A 41 -1.90 -23.44 -11.36
N PRO A 42 -1.98 -24.76 -11.63
CA PRO A 42 -1.68 -25.37 -12.93
C PRO A 42 -2.72 -25.05 -14.01
N ARG A 43 -2.57 -23.88 -14.65
CA ARG A 43 -3.06 -23.65 -16.01
C ARG A 43 -2.06 -24.28 -16.97
N TYR A 44 -2.40 -25.48 -17.44
CA TYR A 44 -1.73 -26.22 -18.51
C TYR A 44 -0.35 -26.80 -18.16
N LYS A 45 -0.13 -28.05 -18.59
CA LYS A 45 1.12 -28.85 -18.52
C LYS A 45 1.24 -29.83 -17.34
N ALA A 46 0.33 -30.80 -17.31
CA ALA A 46 0.44 -32.01 -16.47
C ALA A 46 1.57 -32.99 -16.88
N VAL A 47 2.35 -32.74 -17.94
CA VAL A 47 3.28 -33.75 -18.51
C VAL A 47 4.76 -33.45 -18.27
N GLU A 48 5.12 -32.28 -17.72
CA GLU A 48 6.53 -31.84 -17.56
C GLU A 48 6.92 -31.58 -16.07
N SER A 49 6.10 -32.08 -15.14
CA SER A 49 5.83 -31.46 -13.83
C SER A 49 6.83 -31.74 -12.69
N ALA A 50 7.49 -32.90 -12.60
CA ALA A 50 8.20 -33.28 -11.37
C ALA A 50 9.54 -32.54 -11.13
N HIS A 51 10.32 -32.25 -12.18
CA HIS A 51 11.58 -31.50 -12.06
C HIS A 51 11.37 -29.98 -12.02
N PHE A 52 10.33 -29.49 -12.70
CA PHE A 52 9.95 -28.09 -12.75
C PHE A 52 9.38 -27.59 -11.41
N THR A 53 8.65 -28.45 -10.68
CA THR A 53 8.11 -28.16 -9.33
C THR A 53 9.20 -28.09 -8.26
N ARG A 54 10.21 -28.97 -8.29
CA ARG A 54 11.33 -28.93 -7.33
C ARG A 54 12.22 -27.69 -7.52
N SER A 55 12.47 -27.30 -8.77
CA SER A 55 13.20 -26.07 -9.08
C SER A 55 12.42 -24.82 -8.65
N LYS A 56 11.12 -24.75 -8.95
CA LYS A 56 10.22 -23.69 -8.46
C LYS A 56 10.18 -23.61 -6.93
N ARG A 57 10.15 -24.75 -6.23
CA ARG A 57 10.21 -24.82 -4.76
C ARG A 57 11.47 -24.16 -4.22
N ALA A 58 12.63 -24.47 -4.78
CA ALA A 58 13.90 -23.88 -4.35
C ALA A 58 13.92 -22.36 -4.58
N VAL A 59 13.46 -21.91 -5.74
CA VAL A 59 13.36 -20.46 -6.06
C VAL A 59 12.39 -19.76 -5.12
N PHE A 60 11.22 -20.33 -4.86
CA PHE A 60 10.25 -19.77 -3.91
C PHE A 60 10.83 -19.67 -2.50
N THR A 61 11.50 -20.73 -2.02
CA THR A 61 12.13 -20.70 -0.67
C THR A 61 13.23 -19.64 -0.57
N GLN A 62 13.99 -19.42 -1.64
CA GLN A 62 15.02 -18.39 -1.69
C GLN A 62 14.39 -16.98 -1.68
N ASP A 63 13.40 -16.75 -2.54
CA ASP A 63 12.68 -15.48 -2.62
C ASP A 63 11.97 -15.17 -1.28
N ALA A 64 11.44 -16.20 -0.61
CA ALA A 64 10.80 -16.06 0.69
C ALA A 64 11.79 -15.66 1.80
N GLN A 65 12.99 -16.27 1.82
CA GLN A 65 14.06 -15.89 2.75
C GLN A 65 14.50 -14.43 2.55
N GLU A 66 14.62 -14.00 1.30
CA GLU A 66 15.00 -12.62 0.98
C GLU A 66 13.95 -11.61 1.47
N VAL A 67 12.66 -11.94 1.35
CA VAL A 67 11.57 -11.10 1.89
C VAL A 67 11.57 -11.09 3.42
N GLU A 68 11.83 -12.21 4.09
CA GLU A 68 11.99 -12.25 5.55
C GLU A 68 13.14 -11.34 6.02
N ASP A 69 14.27 -11.34 5.30
CA ASP A 69 15.40 -10.47 5.63
C ASP A 69 15.10 -8.98 5.39
N LEU A 70 14.35 -8.65 4.33
CA LEU A 70 13.91 -7.28 4.07
C LEU A 70 12.90 -6.78 5.12
N LEU A 71 11.97 -7.64 5.55
CA LEU A 71 11.02 -7.33 6.63
C LEU A 71 11.75 -7.05 7.94
N ARG A 72 12.77 -7.85 8.29
CA ARG A 72 13.61 -7.60 9.47
C ARG A 72 14.36 -6.27 9.42
N ARG A 73 14.89 -5.89 8.24
CA ARG A 73 15.55 -4.59 8.06
C ARG A 73 14.58 -3.43 8.19
N LEU A 74 13.35 -3.58 7.67
CA LEU A 74 12.31 -2.58 7.84
C LEU A 74 11.88 -2.46 9.32
N GLU A 75 11.83 -3.58 10.04
CA GLU A 75 11.55 -3.61 11.48
C GLU A 75 12.62 -2.86 12.27
N ASP A 76 13.90 -3.12 12.01
CA ASP A 76 15.03 -2.42 12.65
C ASP A 76 15.01 -0.92 12.35
N ALA A 77 14.78 -0.54 11.09
CA ALA A 77 14.63 0.88 10.71
C ALA A 77 13.45 1.55 11.44
N ASN A 78 12.31 0.84 11.60
CA ASN A 78 11.17 1.34 12.36
C ASN A 78 11.47 1.48 13.85
N GLN A 79 12.17 0.51 14.46
CA GLN A 79 12.59 0.59 15.87
C GLN A 79 13.56 1.75 16.11
N GLN A 80 14.48 2.00 15.17
CA GLN A 80 15.39 3.15 15.22
C GLN A 80 14.62 4.48 15.08
N LEU A 81 13.61 4.56 14.19
CA LEU A 81 12.70 5.71 14.11
C LEU A 81 11.95 5.91 15.44
N GLU A 82 11.41 4.86 16.05
CA GLU A 82 10.76 4.95 17.37
C GLU A 82 11.73 5.42 18.48
N ALA A 83 12.96 4.91 18.48
CA ALA A 83 14.00 5.31 19.44
C ALA A 83 14.36 6.80 19.29
N ILE A 84 14.51 7.29 18.06
CA ILE A 84 14.74 8.70 17.76
C ILE A 84 13.55 9.54 18.24
N LEU A 85 12.32 9.10 17.95
CA LEU A 85 11.10 9.78 18.38
C LEU A 85 10.95 9.84 19.91
N SER A 86 11.37 8.80 20.63
CA SER A 86 11.34 8.77 22.10
C SER A 86 12.29 9.79 22.74
N LYS A 87 13.41 10.11 22.06
CA LYS A 87 14.40 11.12 22.50
C LYS A 87 13.93 12.56 22.26
N LYS A 88 12.88 12.77 21.46
CA LYS A 88 12.30 14.09 21.14
C LYS A 88 10.85 14.19 21.64
N PRO A 89 10.58 14.93 22.74
CA PRO A 89 9.21 15.19 23.15
C PRO A 89 8.61 16.29 22.28
N GLY A 90 7.92 15.93 21.19
CA GLY A 90 7.01 16.86 20.51
C GLY A 90 7.01 16.80 18.99
N GLY A 91 5.91 16.27 18.46
CA GLY A 91 5.55 16.31 17.04
C GLY A 91 4.46 15.29 16.74
N SER A 92 3.18 15.67 16.82
CA SER A 92 2.06 14.78 16.51
C SER A 92 2.17 14.19 15.10
N SER A 93 2.68 14.96 14.13
CA SER A 93 2.94 14.52 12.76
C SER A 93 3.96 13.37 12.67
N ASP A 94 5.08 13.46 13.39
CA ASP A 94 6.15 12.45 13.35
C ASP A 94 5.69 11.14 14.00
N GLN A 95 4.89 11.22 15.07
CA GLN A 95 4.21 10.06 15.67
C GLN A 95 3.23 9.36 14.72
N HIS A 96 2.48 10.13 13.93
CA HIS A 96 1.58 9.54 12.92
C HIS A 96 2.34 8.83 11.81
N VAL A 97 3.49 9.38 11.40
CA VAL A 97 4.35 8.78 10.37
C VAL A 97 4.90 7.43 10.83
N VAL A 98 5.43 7.36 12.05
CA VAL A 98 5.99 6.10 12.59
C VAL A 98 4.91 5.04 12.77
N ARG A 99 3.75 5.41 13.33
CA ARG A 99 2.59 4.50 13.39
C ARG A 99 2.21 3.96 12.02
N ARG A 100 2.22 4.81 10.99
CA ARG A 100 1.91 4.39 9.63
C ARG A 100 2.93 3.38 9.09
N PHE A 101 4.22 3.54 9.41
CA PHE A 101 5.24 2.56 9.01
C PHE A 101 5.07 1.22 9.75
N ASP A 102 4.69 1.25 11.02
CA ASP A 102 4.38 0.03 11.80
C ASP A 102 3.13 -0.69 11.25
N ASP A 103 2.05 0.04 10.94
CA ASP A 103 0.86 -0.53 10.29
C ASP A 103 1.22 -1.19 8.95
N VAL A 104 2.01 -0.52 8.12
CA VAL A 104 2.44 -1.04 6.80
C VAL A 104 3.34 -2.27 6.95
N LEU A 105 4.23 -2.30 7.96
CA LEU A 105 5.07 -3.46 8.24
C LEU A 105 4.23 -4.67 8.64
N LYS A 106 3.21 -4.47 9.49
CA LYS A 106 2.27 -5.53 9.89
C LYS A 106 1.49 -6.06 8.69
N ASP A 107 1.01 -5.17 7.83
CA ASP A 107 0.30 -5.55 6.61
C ASP A 107 1.19 -6.42 5.69
N TYR A 108 2.43 -6.00 5.42
CA TYR A 108 3.38 -6.79 4.62
C TYR A 108 3.72 -8.13 5.25
N THR A 109 3.89 -8.18 6.56
CA THR A 109 4.19 -9.42 7.30
C THR A 109 3.02 -10.40 7.19
N HIS A 110 1.79 -9.91 7.38
CA HIS A 110 0.59 -10.73 7.25
C HIS A 110 0.39 -11.23 5.82
N GLU A 111 0.61 -10.37 4.82
CA GLU A 111 0.54 -10.76 3.41
C GLU A 111 1.58 -11.81 3.05
N PHE A 112 2.82 -11.66 3.52
CA PHE A 112 3.89 -12.64 3.32
C PHE A 112 3.50 -14.03 3.83
N TYR A 113 3.05 -14.12 5.09
CA TYR A 113 2.64 -15.40 5.68
C TYR A 113 1.45 -16.01 4.95
N ARG A 114 0.48 -15.19 4.54
CA ARG A 114 -0.66 -15.65 3.74
C ARG A 114 -0.21 -16.24 2.41
N ILE A 115 0.67 -15.57 1.66
CA ILE A 115 1.18 -16.09 0.38
C ILE A 115 1.93 -17.39 0.61
N ARG A 116 2.77 -17.45 1.65
CA ARG A 116 3.53 -18.64 2.03
C ARG A 116 2.62 -19.84 2.33
N GLU A 117 1.58 -19.65 3.13
CA GLU A 117 0.62 -20.71 3.45
C GLU A 117 -0.11 -21.22 2.19
N ILE A 118 -0.50 -20.32 1.28
CA ILE A 118 -1.16 -20.71 0.02
C ILE A 118 -0.22 -21.54 -0.85
N VAL A 119 1.04 -21.10 -1.00
CA VAL A 119 2.04 -21.80 -1.82
C VAL A 119 2.42 -23.14 -1.19
N GLU A 120 2.57 -23.22 0.13
CA GLU A 120 2.84 -24.47 0.85
C GLU A 120 1.70 -25.48 0.65
N LYS A 121 0.44 -25.06 0.82
CA LYS A 121 -0.73 -25.91 0.52
C LYS A 121 -0.80 -26.35 -0.94
N GLN A 122 -0.40 -25.47 -1.86
CA GLN A 122 -0.31 -25.81 -3.29
C GLN A 122 0.74 -26.89 -3.53
N MET A 123 1.90 -26.75 -2.90
CA MET A 123 3.02 -27.69 -3.03
C MET A 123 2.71 -29.04 -2.38
N ASP A 124 2.03 -29.05 -1.23
CA ASP A 124 1.56 -30.28 -0.58
C ASP A 124 0.55 -31.00 -1.47
N ARG A 125 -0.37 -30.26 -2.09
CA ARG A 125 -1.32 -30.83 -3.05
C ARG A 125 -0.59 -31.40 -4.28
N ASP A 126 0.41 -30.70 -4.79
CA ASP A 126 1.20 -31.17 -5.93
C ASP A 126 2.04 -32.41 -5.57
N ASP A 127 2.53 -32.53 -4.33
CA ASP A 127 3.26 -33.72 -3.84
C ASP A 127 2.33 -34.95 -3.72
N LEU A 128 1.12 -34.74 -3.18
CA LEU A 128 0.09 -35.78 -3.07
C LEU A 128 -0.42 -36.26 -4.44
N LEU A 129 -0.59 -35.35 -5.42
CA LEU A 129 -1.04 -35.69 -6.77
C LEU A 129 0.09 -36.25 -7.64
N GLY A 130 1.32 -35.75 -7.47
CA GLY A 130 2.52 -36.20 -8.17
C GLY A 130 2.91 -37.64 -7.82
N GLY A 131 2.59 -38.09 -6.60
CA GLY A 131 2.80 -39.47 -6.15
C GLY A 131 1.92 -40.51 -6.86
N GLY A 132 0.75 -40.12 -7.37
CA GLY A 132 -0.17 -41.03 -8.09
C GLY A 132 0.17 -41.20 -9.57
N LEU A 133 0.62 -40.14 -10.23
CA LEU A 133 0.86 -40.13 -11.68
C LEU A 133 2.27 -40.60 -12.09
N SER A 134 3.24 -40.56 -11.17
CA SER A 134 4.63 -40.89 -11.48
C SER A 134 4.93 -42.40 -11.47
N ASN A 135 3.99 -43.24 -10.99
CA ASN A 135 4.21 -44.69 -10.89
C ASN A 135 3.62 -45.51 -12.05
N GLU A 136 3.06 -44.87 -13.08
CA GLU A 136 2.45 -45.54 -14.24
C GLU A 136 3.31 -45.42 -15.50
N ASN A 137 4.62 -45.69 -15.37
CA ASN A 137 5.49 -45.83 -16.54
C ASN A 137 5.68 -47.30 -16.97
N ASP A 138 4.82 -48.21 -16.53
CA ASP A 138 4.90 -49.62 -16.93
C ASP A 138 3.53 -50.15 -17.39
N SER A 139 3.17 -49.84 -18.64
CA SER A 139 2.49 -50.76 -19.56
C SER A 139 1.97 -50.03 -20.81
N PHE A 140 2.68 -50.23 -21.91
CA PHE A 140 2.29 -49.81 -23.27
C PHE A 140 1.04 -50.52 -23.83
N LEU A 141 0.17 -51.06 -22.97
CA LEU A 141 -1.05 -51.78 -23.36
C LEU A 141 -2.35 -51.00 -23.09
N ASN A 142 -2.28 -49.84 -22.43
CA ASN A 142 -3.46 -49.18 -21.86
C ASN A 142 -3.94 -47.91 -22.59
N ASN A 143 -3.68 -47.78 -23.91
CA ASN A 143 -4.03 -46.58 -24.68
C ASN A 143 -5.53 -46.21 -24.62
N ARG A 144 -6.42 -47.18 -24.47
CA ARG A 144 -7.89 -46.94 -24.39
C ARG A 144 -8.36 -46.47 -23.02
N THR A 145 -7.73 -46.96 -21.95
CA THR A 145 -8.03 -46.54 -20.57
C THR A 145 -7.39 -45.19 -20.29
N ARG A 146 -6.19 -44.91 -20.83
CA ARG A 146 -5.58 -43.57 -20.77
C ARG A 146 -6.44 -42.51 -21.42
N SER A 147 -7.04 -42.75 -22.59
CA SER A 147 -8.01 -41.80 -23.17
C SER A 147 -9.21 -41.58 -22.24
N SER A 148 -9.71 -42.63 -21.58
CA SER A 148 -10.84 -42.51 -20.66
C SER A 148 -10.49 -41.77 -19.38
N GLU A 149 -9.31 -42.01 -18.81
CA GLU A 149 -8.82 -41.33 -17.60
C GLU A 149 -8.48 -39.88 -17.86
N VAL A 150 -7.90 -39.57 -19.03
CA VAL A 150 -7.66 -38.19 -19.47
C VAL A 150 -8.98 -37.43 -19.62
N LEU A 151 -10.01 -38.06 -20.21
CA LEU A 151 -11.34 -37.44 -20.33
C LEU A 151 -12.03 -37.24 -18.96
N LEU A 152 -11.86 -38.18 -18.03
CA LEU A 152 -12.38 -38.03 -16.66
C LEU A 152 -11.66 -36.93 -15.89
N ALA A 153 -10.33 -36.85 -16.01
CA ALA A 153 -9.54 -35.75 -15.43
C ALA A 153 -9.94 -34.41 -16.06
N GLU A 154 -10.16 -34.35 -17.38
CA GLU A 154 -10.66 -33.15 -18.06
C GLU A 154 -12.04 -32.75 -17.56
N HIS A 155 -12.95 -33.71 -17.37
CA HIS A 155 -14.27 -33.45 -16.81
C HIS A 155 -14.19 -32.89 -15.38
N GLU A 156 -13.34 -33.46 -14.52
CA GLU A 156 -13.10 -32.95 -13.17
C GLU A 156 -12.51 -31.54 -13.19
N HIS A 157 -11.59 -31.27 -14.12
CA HIS A 157 -11.05 -29.93 -14.35
C HIS A 157 -12.11 -28.93 -14.82
N ILE A 158 -13.05 -29.34 -15.69
CA ILE A 158 -14.17 -28.50 -16.14
C ILE A 158 -15.07 -28.18 -14.94
N THR A 159 -15.44 -29.18 -14.14
CA THR A 159 -16.28 -28.97 -12.96
C THR A 159 -15.59 -28.06 -11.92
N SER A 160 -14.28 -28.23 -11.73
CA SER A 160 -13.50 -27.34 -10.85
C SER A 160 -13.43 -25.91 -11.40
N SER A 161 -13.34 -25.76 -12.72
CA SER A 161 -13.32 -24.44 -13.37
C SER A 161 -14.67 -23.74 -13.27
N GLU A 162 -15.77 -24.49 -13.40
CA GLU A 162 -17.13 -24.00 -13.22
C GLU A 162 -17.35 -23.44 -11.81
N ARG A 163 -16.94 -24.18 -10.78
CA ARG A 163 -17.00 -23.71 -9.38
C ARG A 163 -16.20 -22.45 -9.14
N MET A 164 -14.99 -22.35 -9.72
CA MET A 164 -14.16 -21.15 -9.59
C MET A 164 -14.77 -19.95 -10.31
N ILE A 165 -15.42 -20.16 -11.46
CA ILE A 165 -16.15 -19.11 -12.18
C ILE A 165 -17.32 -18.61 -11.32
N ASP A 166 -18.04 -19.50 -10.65
CA ASP A 166 -19.13 -19.11 -9.74
C ASP A 166 -18.63 -18.29 -8.55
N GLU A 167 -17.48 -18.64 -7.96
CA GLU A 167 -16.85 -17.85 -6.90
C GLU A 167 -16.42 -16.46 -7.40
N GLN A 168 -15.82 -16.38 -8.59
CA GLN A 168 -15.43 -15.10 -9.19
C GLN A 168 -16.66 -14.26 -9.56
N LEU A 169 -17.74 -14.88 -10.02
CA LEU A 169 -19.00 -14.21 -10.30
C LEU A 169 -19.63 -13.67 -9.02
N SER A 170 -19.64 -14.46 -7.95
CA SER A 170 -20.09 -14.04 -6.61
C SER A 170 -19.27 -12.86 -6.08
N MET A 171 -17.94 -12.94 -6.19
CA MET A 171 -17.05 -11.84 -5.79
C MET A 171 -17.29 -10.58 -6.63
N ALA A 172 -17.45 -10.70 -7.95
CA ALA A 172 -17.74 -9.58 -8.84
C ALA A 172 -19.10 -8.94 -8.52
N MET A 173 -20.12 -9.74 -8.18
CA MET A 173 -21.42 -9.24 -7.73
C MET A 173 -21.29 -8.47 -6.40
N ALA A 174 -20.54 -9.00 -5.44
CA ALA A 174 -20.28 -8.32 -4.17
C ALA A 174 -19.50 -7.01 -4.35
N VAL A 175 -18.52 -6.97 -5.25
CA VAL A 175 -17.78 -5.73 -5.59
C VAL A 175 -18.70 -4.72 -6.27
N LYS A 176 -19.54 -5.14 -7.22
CA LYS A 176 -20.53 -4.27 -7.86
C LYS A 176 -21.51 -3.68 -6.84
N GLU A 177 -21.98 -4.48 -5.90
CA GLU A 177 -22.85 -4.01 -4.83
C GLU A 177 -22.14 -3.00 -3.91
N ASN A 178 -20.91 -3.29 -3.50
CA ASN A 178 -20.09 -2.38 -2.70
C ASN A 178 -19.80 -1.07 -3.42
N LEU A 179 -19.49 -1.08 -4.72
CA LEU A 179 -19.29 0.13 -5.51
C LEU A 179 -20.58 0.95 -5.63
N ASN A 180 -21.73 0.30 -5.82
CA ASN A 180 -23.03 0.98 -5.82
C ASN A 180 -23.35 1.60 -4.45
N HIS A 181 -23.04 0.89 -3.36
CA HIS A 181 -23.14 1.42 -1.99
C HIS A 181 -22.20 2.61 -1.78
N GLN A 182 -20.96 2.55 -2.26
CA GLN A 182 -20.00 3.65 -2.21
C GLN A 182 -20.47 4.86 -3.03
N GLN A 183 -21.03 4.65 -4.23
CA GLN A 183 -21.60 5.72 -5.06
C GLN A 183 -22.76 6.42 -4.34
N ARG A 184 -23.65 5.68 -3.68
CA ARG A 184 -24.74 6.24 -2.85
C ARG A 184 -24.20 7.04 -1.67
N ARG A 185 -23.14 6.56 -1.01
CA ARG A 185 -22.47 7.28 0.09
C ARG A 185 -21.81 8.58 -0.38
N ILE A 186 -21.16 8.59 -1.56
CA ILE A 186 -20.60 9.80 -2.16
C ILE A 186 -21.71 10.80 -2.52
N GLY A 187 -22.83 10.31 -3.08
CA GLY A 187 -24.01 11.14 -3.33
C GLY A 187 -24.58 11.76 -2.04
N GLY A 188 -24.66 10.99 -0.96
CA GLY A 188 -25.06 11.47 0.36
C GLY A 188 -24.08 12.49 0.97
N ALA A 189 -22.77 12.25 0.83
CA ALA A 189 -21.73 13.18 1.26
C ALA A 189 -21.77 14.50 0.47
N MET A 190 -22.02 14.44 -0.85
CA MET A 190 -22.23 15.62 -1.69
C MET A 190 -23.48 16.40 -1.26
N HIS A 191 -24.56 15.71 -0.89
CA HIS A 191 -25.76 16.34 -0.35
C HIS A 191 -25.50 17.02 1.00
N GLN A 192 -24.76 16.38 1.91
CA GLN A 192 -24.34 16.97 3.17
C GLN A 192 -23.37 18.14 2.97
N LEU A 193 -22.48 18.08 1.98
CA LEU A 193 -21.64 19.20 1.57
C LEU A 193 -22.47 20.35 1.01
N GLN A 194 -23.53 20.09 0.23
CA GLN A 194 -24.42 21.14 -0.25
C GLN A 194 -25.25 21.77 0.88
N ILE A 195 -25.73 20.99 1.85
CA ILE A 195 -26.39 21.51 3.06
C ILE A 195 -25.41 22.33 3.90
N THR A 196 -24.15 21.88 3.99
CA THR A 196 -23.08 22.60 4.69
C THR A 196 -22.71 23.89 3.96
N MET A 197 -22.59 23.88 2.63
CA MET A 197 -22.38 25.08 1.81
C MET A 197 -23.53 26.10 1.97
N LYS A 198 -24.79 25.63 2.07
CA LYS A 198 -25.94 26.50 2.38
C LYS A 198 -25.90 27.11 3.79
N LYS A 199 -25.13 26.53 4.73
CA LYS A 199 -24.89 27.07 6.07
C LYS A 199 -23.63 27.95 6.17
N TYR A 200 -22.86 28.13 5.09
CA TYR A 200 -21.67 29.01 5.06
C TYR A 200 -21.77 30.20 4.08
N PRO A 201 -22.75 31.12 4.19
CA PRO A 201 -22.59 32.48 3.66
C PRO A 201 -21.62 33.37 4.50
N ALA A 202 -20.83 32.78 5.40
CA ALA A 202 -20.01 33.49 6.39
C ALA A 202 -18.51 33.61 6.06
N ILE A 203 -18.03 33.03 4.96
CA ILE A 203 -16.63 33.19 4.52
C ILE A 203 -16.35 34.64 4.10
N ASN A 204 -17.37 35.39 3.66
CA ASN A 204 -17.20 36.82 3.37
C ASN A 204 -16.97 37.65 4.65
N ASN A 205 -17.60 37.29 5.78
CA ASN A 205 -17.44 38.01 7.05
C ASN A 205 -16.08 37.76 7.72
N VAL A 206 -15.54 36.54 7.62
CA VAL A 206 -14.21 36.22 8.17
C VAL A 206 -13.11 36.85 7.31
N MET A 207 -13.25 36.79 5.98
CA MET A 207 -12.32 37.45 5.06
C MET A 207 -12.35 38.98 5.22
N GLN A 208 -13.52 39.58 5.48
CA GLN A 208 -13.65 41.02 5.73
C GLN A 208 -13.06 41.43 7.09
N LYS A 209 -13.25 40.63 8.15
CA LYS A 209 -12.64 40.89 9.48
C LYS A 209 -11.11 40.80 9.46
N ILE A 210 -10.54 39.88 8.66
CA ILE A 210 -9.08 39.78 8.49
C ILE A 210 -8.51 40.99 7.72
N ARG A 211 -9.23 41.49 6.70
CA ARG A 211 -8.81 42.69 5.95
C ARG A 211 -8.90 44.00 6.76
N MET A 212 -9.80 44.10 7.74
CA MET A 212 -9.94 45.30 8.57
C MET A 212 -8.79 45.50 9.56
N LYS A 213 -8.14 44.43 10.05
CA LYS A 213 -6.99 44.56 10.98
C LYS A 213 -5.75 45.07 10.24
N LYS A 214 -5.46 44.56 9.03
CA LYS A 214 -4.35 45.04 8.19
C LYS A 214 -4.50 46.49 7.71
N ARG A 215 -5.73 46.99 7.47
CA ARG A 215 -5.95 48.38 7.04
C ARG A 215 -5.66 49.42 8.13
N LYS A 216 -5.87 49.09 9.41
CA LYS A 216 -5.63 50.02 10.52
C LYS A 216 -4.14 50.33 10.68
N ASP A 217 -3.29 49.30 10.61
CA ASP A 217 -1.83 49.48 10.76
C ASP A 217 -1.24 50.30 9.61
N THR A 218 -1.69 50.09 8.37
CA THR A 218 -1.25 50.90 7.21
C THR A 218 -1.69 52.35 7.31
N LEU A 219 -2.89 52.63 7.83
CA LEU A 219 -3.41 54.00 7.94
C LEU A 219 -2.68 54.79 9.04
N ILE A 220 -2.35 54.14 10.16
CA ILE A 220 -1.53 54.73 11.22
C ILE A 220 -0.12 55.03 10.70
N LEU A 221 0.51 54.06 10.01
CA LEU A 221 1.85 54.24 9.45
C LEU A 221 1.90 55.40 8.43
N ALA A 222 0.91 55.50 7.53
CA ALA A 222 0.83 56.59 6.57
C ALA A 222 0.64 57.96 7.24
N GLY A 223 -0.15 58.04 8.33
CA GLY A 223 -0.34 59.26 9.10
C GLY A 223 0.98 59.77 9.72
N VAL A 224 1.74 58.88 10.36
CA VAL A 224 3.04 59.23 10.97
C VAL A 224 4.02 59.75 9.92
N ILE A 225 4.08 59.11 8.75
CA ILE A 225 4.94 59.53 7.65
C ILE A 225 4.55 60.92 7.14
N ALA A 226 3.25 61.17 6.93
CA ALA A 226 2.74 62.46 6.47
C ALA A 226 3.04 63.59 7.48
N THR A 227 2.82 63.36 8.78
CA THR A 227 3.15 64.34 9.82
C THR A 227 4.64 64.65 9.86
N CYS A 228 5.49 63.65 9.70
CA CYS A 228 6.95 63.84 9.65
C CYS A 228 7.37 64.74 8.46
N PHE A 229 6.81 64.50 7.28
CA PHE A 229 7.08 65.33 6.10
C PHE A 229 6.61 66.78 6.26
N ILE A 230 5.45 67.01 6.88
CA ILE A 230 4.92 68.37 7.13
C ILE A 230 5.84 69.14 8.07
N LEU A 231 6.32 68.51 9.16
CA LEU A 231 7.25 69.13 10.10
C LEU A 231 8.59 69.47 9.44
N LEU A 232 9.11 68.56 8.60
CA LEU A 232 10.35 68.80 7.86
C LEU A 232 10.19 69.95 6.86
N PHE A 233 9.06 70.00 6.14
CA PHE A 233 8.77 71.09 5.21
C PHE A 233 8.65 72.44 5.94
N LEU A 234 7.99 72.50 7.10
CA LEU A 234 7.93 73.72 7.91
C LEU A 234 9.29 74.14 8.46
N TYR A 235 10.15 73.17 8.80
CA TYR A 235 11.52 73.46 9.24
C TYR A 235 12.39 73.99 8.10
N ILE A 236 12.20 73.51 6.87
CA ILE A 236 12.99 73.95 5.72
C ILE A 236 12.51 75.28 5.15
N THR A 237 11.22 75.59 5.30
CA THR A 237 10.61 76.84 4.82
C THR A 237 10.69 77.98 5.82
N ARG A 238 11.11 77.70 7.06
CA ARG A 238 11.35 78.68 8.12
C ARG A 238 12.84 78.90 8.33
#